data_AF-A0A6C0HX82-F1
#
_entry.id   AF-A0A6C0HX82-F1
#
_cell.length_a   1.000
_cell.length_b   1.000
_cell.length_c   1.000
_cell.angle_alpha   90.00
_cell.angle_beta   90.00
_cell.angle_gamma   90.00
#
_symmetry.space_group_name_H-M   'P 1'
#
loop_
_entity.id
_entity.type
_entity.pdbx_description
1 polymer ?
#
loop_
_entity_poly.entity_id
_entity_poly.type
_entity_poly.pdbx_seq_one_letter_code
_entity_poly.pdbx_strand_id
1 'polypeptide(L)'
;MNNTPKMSNIQINISAILLYGSKPIGNVCNNIERNYIKGHVCPAIHAEVNAISNHFGKDIRYSDKYGWIVNRKVDKKLNILIIRKKNDNSLGNARPCYKCTLMLQNIGINKVYYSMDDKLYCEKAKDMISVNVSSSWKQIESPNYNSLFEYYKSIINKMPTFIKRTNATYLLEHINNESNDYHFVLNKDRLSIFINNRNLAEIKII
;
A
#
# COMPACT_ATOMS: atom_id res chain seq x y z
N MET A 1 -40.32 -7.67 23.15
CA MET A 1 -39.30 -8.17 22.21
C MET A 1 -38.05 -7.32 22.39
N ASN A 2 -37.00 -7.85 23.02
CA ASN A 2 -35.79 -7.08 23.28
C ASN A 2 -35.02 -6.89 21.98
N ASN A 3 -35.18 -5.71 21.37
CA ASN A 3 -34.23 -5.17 20.40
C ASN A 3 -32.96 -4.78 21.16
N THR A 4 -32.01 -5.69 21.30
CA THR A 4 -30.63 -5.33 21.61
C THR A 4 -29.89 -5.11 20.29
N PRO A 5 -29.45 -3.88 19.99
CA PRO A 5 -28.46 -3.66 18.94
C PRO A 5 -27.22 -4.54 19.25
N LYS A 6 -26.79 -5.38 18.30
CA LYS A 6 -25.52 -6.12 18.43
C LYS A 6 -24.37 -5.12 18.38
N MET A 7 -23.40 -5.26 19.29
CA MET A 7 -22.17 -4.44 19.29
C MET A 7 -21.52 -4.43 17.91
N SER A 8 -21.33 -3.23 17.36
CA SER A 8 -20.40 -2.98 16.26
C SER A 8 -19.03 -2.63 16.87
N ASN A 9 -18.07 -3.55 16.75
CA ASN A 9 -16.68 -3.40 17.24
C ASN A 9 -15.72 -2.96 16.13
N ILE A 10 -16.07 -1.97 15.32
CA ILE A 10 -15.16 -1.51 14.26
C ILE A 10 -14.09 -0.60 14.86
N GLN A 11 -12.93 -1.16 15.19
CA GLN A 11 -11.66 -0.43 15.19
C GLN A 11 -10.60 -1.26 14.48
N ILE A 12 -10.47 -1.01 13.17
CA ILE A 12 -9.31 -1.44 12.41
C ILE A 12 -8.21 -0.40 12.69
N ASN A 13 -7.48 -0.57 13.78
CA ASN A 13 -6.39 0.35 14.15
C ASN A 13 -5.15 0.00 13.33
N ILE A 14 -5.07 0.56 12.12
CA ILE A 14 -3.80 0.70 11.41
C ILE A 14 -3.13 1.96 11.94
N SER A 15 -1.92 1.78 12.42
CA SER A 15 -1.07 2.84 12.97
C SER A 15 0.27 2.83 12.27
N ALA A 16 0.86 4.01 12.08
CA ALA A 16 2.19 4.16 11.52
C ALA A 16 3.01 5.17 12.30
N ILE A 17 4.33 4.95 12.35
CA ILE A 17 5.29 5.87 12.95
C ILE A 17 6.58 5.87 12.14
N LEU A 18 7.20 7.02 12.00
CA LEU A 18 8.50 7.14 11.35
C LEU A 18 9.62 6.74 12.30
N LEU A 19 10.72 6.23 11.74
CA LEU A 19 11.90 5.83 12.49
C LEU A 19 13.16 6.47 11.90
N TYR A 20 14.11 6.81 12.77
CA TYR A 20 15.50 7.02 12.40
C TYR A 20 16.32 5.81 12.86
N GLY A 21 16.77 4.98 11.91
CA GLY A 21 17.26 3.63 12.25
C GLY A 21 16.12 2.79 12.82
N SER A 22 16.25 2.40 14.09
CA SER A 22 15.20 1.71 14.87
C SER A 22 14.46 2.64 15.84
N LYS A 23 14.90 3.89 16.01
CA LYS A 23 14.33 4.82 16.99
C LYS A 23 13.08 5.50 16.43
N PRO A 24 11.91 5.41 17.10
CA PRO A 24 10.73 6.14 16.68
C PRO A 24 10.92 7.65 16.73
N ILE A 25 10.35 8.35 15.76
CA ILE A 25 10.34 9.81 15.67
C ILE A 25 8.92 10.31 15.38
N GLY A 26 8.52 11.38 16.07
CA GLY A 26 7.17 11.93 15.94
C GLY A 26 6.10 11.08 16.62
N ASN A 27 4.83 11.35 16.27
CA ASN A 27 3.67 10.72 16.87
C ASN A 27 3.26 9.43 16.13
N VAL A 28 2.68 8.49 16.87
CA VAL A 28 1.95 7.36 16.27
C VAL A 28 0.69 7.92 15.60
N CYS A 29 0.56 7.67 14.30
CA CYS A 29 -0.54 8.19 13.50
C CYS A 29 -1.45 7.05 13.06
N ASN A 30 -2.75 7.20 13.26
CA ASN A 30 -3.74 6.23 12.81
C ASN A 30 -4.31 6.61 11.45
N ASN A 31 -5.02 5.66 10.82
CA ASN A 31 -5.97 6.01 9.78
C ASN A 31 -6.97 7.04 10.32
N ILE A 32 -7.26 8.07 9.53
CA ILE A 32 -8.31 9.04 9.88
C ILE A 32 -9.30 9.19 8.73
N GLU A 33 -10.56 9.30 9.10
CA GLU A 33 -11.63 9.71 8.20
C GLU A 33 -11.43 11.19 7.92
N ARG A 34 -10.97 11.51 6.71
CA ARG A 34 -10.80 12.89 6.29
C ARG A 34 -10.77 12.91 4.78
N ASN A 35 -11.63 13.74 4.19
CA ASN A 35 -11.85 13.78 2.75
C ASN A 35 -10.83 14.64 1.99
N TYR A 36 -9.91 15.33 2.70
CA TYR A 36 -9.03 16.31 2.09
C TYR A 36 -7.69 16.47 2.83
N ILE A 37 -6.58 16.45 2.08
CA ILE A 37 -5.26 16.89 2.55
C ILE A 37 -4.70 17.86 1.52
N LYS A 38 -4.29 19.06 1.94
CA LYS A 38 -3.42 19.97 1.16
C LYS A 38 -3.84 20.17 -0.31
N GLY A 39 -5.13 20.27 -0.63
CA GLY A 39 -5.57 20.43 -2.03
C GLY A 39 -6.17 19.19 -2.66
N HIS A 40 -5.93 18.01 -2.09
CA HIS A 40 -6.24 16.73 -2.70
C HIS A 40 -7.30 15.96 -1.93
N VAL A 41 -8.29 15.43 -2.67
CA VAL A 41 -9.34 14.60 -2.11
C VAL A 41 -8.75 13.23 -1.75
N CYS A 42 -8.84 12.89 -0.47
CA CYS A 42 -8.39 11.61 0.07
C CYS A 42 -9.61 10.94 0.70
N PRO A 43 -10.14 9.82 0.19
CA PRO A 43 -11.34 9.18 0.76
C PRO A 43 -11.12 8.69 2.19
N ALA A 44 -9.88 8.28 2.47
CA ALA A 44 -9.37 8.02 3.79
C ALA A 44 -7.89 8.40 3.81
N ILE A 45 -7.43 8.99 4.91
CA ILE A 45 -6.01 9.22 5.11
C ILE A 45 -5.47 7.98 5.80
N HIS A 46 -4.66 7.23 5.08
CA HIS A 46 -3.99 6.08 5.66
C HIS A 46 -2.93 6.53 6.68
N ALA A 47 -2.65 5.67 7.66
CA ALA A 47 -1.69 5.90 8.73
C ALA A 47 -0.32 6.33 8.20
N GLU A 48 0.13 5.75 7.10
CA GLU A 48 1.38 6.09 6.43
C GLU A 48 1.39 7.55 5.96
N VAL A 49 0.32 7.97 5.27
CA VAL A 49 0.16 9.34 4.77
C VAL A 49 0.06 10.30 5.95
N ASN A 50 -0.64 9.91 7.01
CA ASN A 50 -0.80 10.71 8.21
C ASN A 50 0.55 10.92 8.93
N ALA A 51 1.36 9.86 9.10
CA ALA A 51 2.68 9.94 9.72
C ALA A 51 3.64 10.84 8.90
N ILE A 52 3.64 10.66 7.59
CA ILE A 52 4.44 11.46 6.66
C ILE A 52 4.00 12.93 6.69
N SER A 53 2.70 13.21 6.60
CA SER A 53 2.17 14.57 6.61
C SER A 53 2.42 15.28 7.95
N ASN A 54 2.35 14.57 9.08
CA ASN A 54 2.68 15.13 10.39
C ASN A 54 4.16 15.49 10.50
N HIS A 55 5.04 14.67 9.93
CA HIS A 55 6.48 14.90 10.01
C HIS A 55 6.97 16.02 9.08
N PHE A 56 6.52 16.03 7.82
CA PHE A 56 6.98 17.00 6.82
C PHE A 56 6.13 18.27 6.78
N GLY A 57 4.93 18.27 7.33
CA GLY A 57 4.11 19.47 7.54
C GLY A 57 3.81 20.25 6.26
N LYS A 58 4.46 21.41 6.07
CA LYS A 58 4.29 22.27 4.89
C LYS A 58 5.17 21.84 3.70
N ASP A 59 6.16 20.99 3.94
CA ASP A 59 7.08 20.55 2.89
C ASP A 59 6.52 19.43 2.02
N ILE A 60 5.32 18.92 2.32
CA ILE A 60 4.67 17.89 1.51
C ILE A 60 3.60 18.49 0.59
N ARG A 61 3.54 18.01 -0.65
CA ARG A 61 2.45 18.32 -1.60
C ARG A 61 2.07 17.09 -2.41
N TYR A 62 0.88 17.12 -3.00
CA TYR A 62 0.42 16.07 -3.91
C TYR A 62 0.83 16.37 -5.36
N SER A 63 1.12 15.31 -6.11
CA SER A 63 1.37 15.30 -7.55
C SER A 63 0.56 14.16 -8.18
N ASP A 64 -0.18 14.42 -9.25
CA ASP A 64 -0.95 13.36 -9.92
C ASP A 64 -0.08 12.24 -10.49
N LYS A 65 1.17 12.57 -10.85
CA LYS A 65 2.13 11.61 -11.40
C LYS A 65 2.82 10.76 -10.33
N TYR A 66 3.17 11.37 -9.20
CA TYR A 66 4.05 10.75 -8.20
C TYR A 66 3.37 10.54 -6.84
N GLY A 67 2.10 10.93 -6.69
CA GLY A 67 1.43 10.99 -5.39
C GLY A 67 2.03 12.06 -4.49
N TRP A 68 2.13 11.76 -3.19
CA TRP A 68 2.72 12.66 -2.20
C TRP A 68 4.24 12.74 -2.34
N ILE A 69 4.76 13.97 -2.44
CA ILE A 69 6.19 14.27 -2.59
C ILE A 69 6.62 15.34 -1.58
N VAL A 70 7.91 15.36 -1.26
CA VAL A 70 8.53 16.34 -0.34
C VAL A 70 9.31 17.38 -1.15
N ASN A 71 9.08 18.67 -0.86
CA ASN A 71 9.67 19.83 -1.55
C ASN A 71 11.12 20.12 -1.13
N ARG A 72 11.65 19.36 -0.17
CA ARG A 72 13.02 19.49 0.31
C ARG A 72 13.74 18.15 0.30
N LYS A 73 15.07 18.21 0.32
CA LYS A 73 15.91 17.02 0.46
C LYS A 73 15.68 16.38 1.83
N VAL A 74 15.56 15.06 1.85
CA VAL A 74 15.49 14.27 3.08
C VAL A 74 16.92 13.86 3.45
N ASP A 75 17.52 14.56 4.42
CA ASP A 75 18.95 14.42 4.75
C ASP A 75 19.30 13.13 5.50
N LYS A 76 18.28 12.44 6.04
CA LYS A 76 18.42 11.26 6.89
C LYS A 76 17.64 10.09 6.31
N LYS A 77 18.23 8.89 6.35
CA LYS A 77 17.53 7.65 5.96
C LYS A 77 16.41 7.37 6.96
N LEU A 78 15.20 7.75 6.58
CA LEU A 78 13.98 7.48 7.33
C LEU A 78 13.46 6.08 7.03
N ASN A 79 12.97 5.39 8.04
CA ASN A 79 12.18 4.16 7.90
C ASN A 79 10.76 4.44 8.42
N ILE A 80 9.83 3.52 8.18
CA ILE A 80 8.47 3.58 8.74
C ILE A 80 8.09 2.22 9.32
N LEU A 81 7.39 2.23 10.45
CA LEU A 81 6.74 1.05 11.03
C LEU A 81 5.24 1.20 10.91
N ILE A 82 4.56 0.14 10.44
CA ILE A 82 3.11 0.10 10.24
C ILE A 82 2.56 -1.14 10.94
N ILE A 83 1.64 -0.93 11.87
CA ILE A 83 1.03 -2.01 12.64
C ILE A 83 -0.47 -1.99 12.38
N ARG A 84 -1.05 -3.16 12.13
CA ARG A 84 -2.49 -3.35 12.15
C ARG A 84 -2.83 -4.24 13.32
N LYS A 85 -3.54 -3.70 14.30
CA LYS A 85 -4.07 -4.47 15.42
C LYS A 85 -5.51 -4.87 15.13
N LYS A 86 -5.83 -6.15 15.26
CA LYS A 86 -7.20 -6.69 15.17
C LYS A 86 -7.90 -6.57 16.53
N ASN A 87 -9.21 -6.81 16.54
CA ASN A 87 -10.05 -6.71 17.75
C ASN A 87 -9.65 -7.70 18.86
N ASP A 88 -9.07 -8.84 18.50
CA ASP A 88 -8.56 -9.87 19.40
C ASP A 88 -7.12 -9.58 19.89
N ASN A 89 -6.59 -8.37 19.61
CA ASN A 89 -5.21 -7.96 19.83
C ASN A 89 -4.14 -8.67 18.98
N SER A 90 -4.52 -9.60 18.09
CA SER A 90 -3.61 -10.18 17.09
C SER A 90 -3.21 -9.13 16.05
N LEU A 91 -2.08 -9.35 15.38
CA LEU A 91 -1.63 -8.51 14.27
C LEU A 91 -2.27 -8.97 12.95
N GLY A 92 -2.76 -7.99 12.21
CA GLY A 92 -3.22 -8.17 10.83
C GLY A 92 -2.18 -7.72 9.81
N ASN A 93 -2.51 -7.93 8.54
CA ASN A 93 -1.74 -7.42 7.42
C ASN A 93 -1.81 -5.89 7.37
N ALA A 94 -0.66 -5.24 7.58
CA ALA A 94 -0.45 -3.80 7.53
C ALA A 94 0.46 -3.38 6.37
N ARG A 95 0.69 -4.28 5.41
CA ARG A 95 1.49 -3.98 4.23
C ARG A 95 0.84 -2.82 3.46
N PRO A 96 1.59 -1.73 3.16
CA PRO A 96 1.02 -0.54 2.52
C PRO A 96 0.30 -0.85 1.21
N CYS A 97 -0.75 -0.10 0.91
CA CYS A 97 -1.40 -0.13 -0.41
C CYS A 97 -0.46 0.44 -1.51
N TYR A 98 -0.83 0.32 -2.79
CA TYR A 98 0.00 0.81 -3.89
C TYR A 98 0.29 2.31 -3.81
N LYS A 99 -0.71 3.14 -3.46
CA LYS A 99 -0.55 4.60 -3.33
C LYS A 99 0.42 4.96 -2.21
N CYS A 100 0.28 4.30 -1.06
CA CYS A 100 1.20 4.48 0.05
C CYS A 100 2.60 3.99 -0.30
N THR A 101 2.72 2.85 -0.97
CA THR A 101 4.02 2.31 -1.44
C THR A 101 4.71 3.30 -2.38
N LEU A 102 3.99 3.82 -3.38
CA LEU A 102 4.51 4.80 -4.32
C LEU A 102 4.96 6.10 -3.62
N MET A 103 4.16 6.60 -2.67
CA MET A 103 4.56 7.73 -1.83
C MET A 103 5.84 7.43 -1.06
N LEU A 104 5.91 6.30 -0.33
CA LEU A 104 7.07 5.96 0.49
C LEU A 104 8.34 5.86 -0.37
N GLN A 105 8.22 5.34 -1.59
CA GLN A 105 9.31 5.31 -2.57
C GLN A 105 9.74 6.72 -3.00
N ASN A 106 8.79 7.57 -3.40
CA ASN A 106 9.09 8.92 -3.91
C ASN A 106 9.63 9.87 -2.83
N ILE A 107 9.21 9.69 -1.57
CA ILE A 107 9.75 10.43 -0.43
C ILE A 107 11.16 9.95 -0.06
N GLY A 108 11.56 8.76 -0.51
CA GLY A 108 12.88 8.19 -0.20
C GLY A 108 12.93 7.49 1.15
N ILE A 109 11.82 6.91 1.61
CA ILE A 109 11.82 6.01 2.76
C ILE A 109 12.72 4.81 2.43
N ASN A 110 13.61 4.47 3.36
CA ASN A 110 14.63 3.45 3.15
C ASN A 110 14.08 2.04 3.42
N LYS A 111 13.43 1.83 4.57
CA LYS A 111 12.80 0.55 4.95
C LYS A 111 11.37 0.75 5.44
N VAL A 112 10.53 -0.22 5.15
CA VAL A 112 9.15 -0.33 5.64
C VAL A 112 9.06 -1.57 6.49
N TYR A 113 8.77 -1.38 7.77
CA TYR A 113 8.42 -2.45 8.70
C TYR A 113 6.91 -2.54 8.76
N TYR A 114 6.35 -3.73 8.61
CA TYR A 114 4.89 -3.91 8.68
C TYR A 114 4.50 -5.23 9.33
N SER A 115 3.33 -5.25 9.97
CA SER A 115 2.77 -6.48 10.53
C SER A 115 2.07 -7.33 9.47
N MET A 116 2.18 -8.65 9.57
CA MET A 116 1.39 -9.61 8.81
C MET A 116 1.40 -10.94 9.57
N ASP A 117 0.24 -11.56 9.78
CA ASP A 117 0.10 -12.87 10.45
C ASP A 117 0.91 -13.00 11.74
N ASP A 118 0.70 -12.06 12.68
CA ASP A 118 1.37 -12.01 13.98
C ASP A 118 2.91 -11.87 13.94
N LYS A 119 3.47 -11.48 12.79
CA LYS A 119 4.90 -11.24 12.59
C LYS A 119 5.18 -9.84 12.04
N LEU A 120 6.42 -9.38 12.23
CA LEU A 120 6.96 -8.17 11.62
C LEU A 120 7.84 -8.52 10.43
N TYR A 121 7.56 -7.89 9.30
CA TYR A 121 8.35 -7.98 8.08
C TYR A 121 9.07 -6.66 7.84
N CYS A 122 10.18 -6.72 7.11
CA CYS A 122 10.95 -5.56 6.71
C CYS A 122 11.31 -5.65 5.24
N GLU A 123 10.89 -4.66 4.45
CA GLU A 123 11.26 -4.52 3.05
C GLU A 123 11.97 -3.17 2.80
N LYS A 124 12.85 -3.09 1.80
CA LYS A 124 13.35 -1.80 1.32
C LYS A 124 12.24 -1.14 0.51
N ALA A 125 11.87 0.11 0.79
CA ALA A 125 10.71 0.72 0.11
C ALA A 125 10.90 0.74 -1.42
N LYS A 126 12.12 1.05 -1.89
CA LYS A 126 12.48 1.04 -3.32
C LYS A 126 12.27 -0.32 -4.02
N ASP A 127 12.27 -1.40 -3.26
CA ASP A 127 12.11 -2.76 -3.78
C ASP A 127 10.67 -3.26 -3.57
N MET A 128 9.81 -2.58 -2.81
CA MET A 128 8.44 -3.02 -2.56
C MET A 128 7.55 -2.86 -3.80
N ILE A 129 6.68 -3.82 -4.04
CA ILE A 129 5.52 -3.63 -4.93
C ILE A 129 4.25 -3.89 -4.14
N SER A 130 3.20 -3.11 -4.36
CA SER A 130 1.89 -3.40 -3.78
C SER A 130 0.83 -3.23 -4.86
N VAL A 131 -0.04 -4.23 -4.97
CA VAL A 131 -1.23 -4.21 -5.83
C VAL A 131 -2.50 -3.88 -5.06
N ASN A 132 -2.42 -3.94 -3.73
CA ASN A 132 -3.58 -3.66 -2.90
C ASN A 132 -3.96 -2.19 -3.03
N VAL A 133 -5.24 -1.95 -3.26
CA VAL A 133 -5.88 -0.65 -3.15
C VAL A 133 -6.86 -0.75 -1.99
N SER A 134 -6.93 0.29 -1.14
CA SER A 134 -7.94 0.27 -0.08
C SER A 134 -9.34 0.28 -0.70
N SER A 135 -10.30 -0.33 -0.01
CA SER A 135 -11.69 -0.44 -0.48
C SER A 135 -12.27 0.91 -0.88
N SER A 136 -12.01 1.97 -0.11
CA SER A 136 -12.46 3.33 -0.42
C SER A 136 -11.89 3.85 -1.74
N TRP A 137 -10.61 3.60 -2.01
CA TRP A 137 -9.99 3.97 -3.29
C TRP A 137 -10.47 3.09 -4.44
N LYS A 138 -10.71 1.79 -4.21
CA LYS A 138 -11.33 0.92 -5.20
C LYS A 138 -12.68 1.49 -5.61
N GLN A 139 -13.56 1.86 -4.68
CA GLN A 139 -14.88 2.43 -5.02
C GLN A 139 -14.82 3.70 -5.86
N ILE A 140 -13.80 4.54 -5.68
CA ILE A 140 -13.64 5.78 -6.46
C ILE A 140 -12.97 5.54 -7.81
N GLU A 141 -12.03 4.60 -7.89
CA GLU A 141 -11.33 4.31 -9.13
C GLU A 141 -12.09 3.29 -10.00
N SER A 142 -12.90 2.42 -9.42
CA SER A 142 -13.70 1.40 -10.11
C SER A 142 -14.56 1.95 -11.25
N PRO A 143 -15.25 3.10 -11.13
CA PRO A 143 -15.99 3.69 -12.25
C PRO A 143 -15.09 4.03 -13.46
N ASN A 144 -13.78 4.21 -13.26
CA ASN A 144 -12.84 4.51 -14.34
C ASN A 144 -12.31 3.25 -15.04
N TYR A 145 -12.66 2.06 -14.57
CA TYR A 145 -12.21 0.80 -15.15
C TYR A 145 -13.38 -0.09 -15.56
N ASN A 146 -13.43 -0.41 -16.85
CA ASN A 146 -14.46 -1.28 -17.42
C ASN A 146 -14.31 -2.76 -17.01
N SER A 147 -13.17 -3.15 -16.42
CA SER A 147 -12.92 -4.52 -15.96
C SER A 147 -11.78 -4.61 -14.95
N LEU A 148 -11.72 -5.74 -14.21
CA LEU A 148 -10.60 -6.11 -13.33
C LEU A 148 -9.26 -6.14 -14.08
N PHE A 149 -9.29 -6.54 -15.36
CA PHE A 149 -8.12 -6.55 -16.24
C PHE A 149 -7.53 -5.13 -16.42
N GLU A 150 -8.37 -4.15 -16.77
CA GLU A 150 -7.93 -2.76 -16.97
C GLU A 150 -7.38 -2.14 -15.68
N TYR A 151 -8.02 -2.46 -14.54
CA TYR A 151 -7.54 -2.05 -13.23
C TYR A 151 -6.14 -2.59 -12.93
N TYR A 152 -5.90 -3.91 -13.01
CA TYR A 152 -4.57 -4.46 -12.73
C TYR A 152 -3.52 -4.01 -13.74
N LYS A 153 -3.90 -3.88 -15.02
CA LYS A 153 -3.02 -3.37 -16.07
C LYS A 153 -2.52 -1.95 -15.73
N SER A 154 -3.42 -1.08 -15.24
CA SER A 154 -3.07 0.28 -14.82
C SER A 154 -2.07 0.32 -13.65
N ILE A 155 -2.16 -0.64 -12.72
CA ILE A 155 -1.27 -0.73 -11.56
C ILE A 155 0.08 -1.29 -11.97
N ILE A 156 0.09 -2.38 -12.74
CA ILE A 156 1.32 -3.04 -13.20
C ILE A 156 2.15 -2.09 -14.08
N ASN A 157 1.51 -1.28 -14.93
CA ASN A 157 2.21 -0.28 -15.74
C ASN A 157 2.94 0.79 -14.92
N LYS A 158 2.62 0.94 -13.63
CA LYS A 158 3.30 1.88 -12.71
C LYS A 158 4.37 1.18 -11.86
N MET A 159 4.51 -0.14 -11.96
CA MET A 159 5.51 -0.90 -11.23
C MET A 159 6.91 -0.76 -11.84
N PRO A 160 7.96 -1.06 -11.06
CA PRO A 160 9.32 -1.14 -11.60
C PRO A 160 9.43 -2.20 -12.72
N THR A 161 10.32 -1.97 -13.68
CA THR A 161 10.59 -2.88 -14.80
C THR A 161 11.11 -4.26 -14.35
N PHE A 162 11.70 -4.34 -13.15
CA PHE A 162 12.22 -5.55 -12.55
C PHE A 162 11.62 -5.71 -11.15
N ILE A 163 11.12 -6.89 -10.83
CA ILE A 163 10.61 -7.19 -9.49
C ILE A 163 11.34 -8.39 -8.89
N LYS A 164 11.49 -8.40 -7.57
CA LYS A 164 12.01 -9.57 -6.85
C LYS A 164 11.05 -10.75 -6.96
N ARG A 165 11.58 -11.98 -6.97
CA ARG A 165 10.74 -13.19 -6.95
C ARG A 165 9.71 -13.22 -5.82
N THR A 166 10.06 -12.75 -4.62
CA THR A 166 9.13 -12.67 -3.48
C THR A 166 7.94 -11.74 -3.75
N ASN A 167 8.20 -10.62 -4.43
CA ASN A 167 7.18 -9.66 -4.84
C ASN A 167 6.29 -10.22 -5.95
N ALA A 168 6.88 -10.95 -6.89
CA ALA A 168 6.13 -11.67 -7.90
C ALA A 168 5.13 -12.63 -7.23
N THR A 169 5.57 -13.45 -6.26
CA THR A 169 4.68 -14.34 -5.50
C THR A 169 3.51 -13.60 -4.86
N TYR A 170 3.76 -12.48 -4.15
CA TYR A 170 2.68 -11.66 -3.56
C TYR A 170 1.69 -11.11 -4.60
N LEU A 171 2.18 -10.70 -5.77
CA LEU A 171 1.34 -10.23 -6.87
C LEU A 171 0.40 -11.35 -7.35
N LEU A 172 0.92 -12.56 -7.53
CA LEU A 172 0.12 -13.69 -8.01
C LEU A 172 -0.91 -14.14 -6.97
N GLU A 173 -0.52 -14.22 -5.70
CA GLU A 173 -1.45 -14.54 -4.60
C GLU A 173 -2.60 -13.53 -4.54
N HIS A 174 -2.31 -12.25 -4.73
CA HIS A 174 -3.34 -11.23 -4.72
C HIS A 174 -4.29 -11.34 -5.92
N ILE A 175 -3.76 -11.51 -7.14
CA ILE A 175 -4.60 -11.67 -8.34
C ILE A 175 -5.47 -12.93 -8.23
N ASN A 176 -4.91 -14.03 -7.74
CA ASN A 176 -5.64 -15.29 -7.53
C ASN A 176 -6.80 -15.14 -6.54
N ASN A 177 -6.67 -14.27 -5.54
CA ASN A 177 -7.76 -14.01 -4.59
C ASN A 177 -8.88 -13.13 -5.15
N GLU A 178 -8.65 -12.41 -6.26
CA GLU A 178 -9.64 -11.49 -6.86
C GLU A 178 -10.19 -11.97 -8.21
N SER A 179 -9.60 -13.01 -8.82
CA SER A 179 -10.00 -13.52 -10.14
C SER A 179 -10.10 -15.05 -10.17
N ASN A 180 -11.21 -15.56 -10.68
CA ASN A 180 -11.47 -17.00 -10.85
C ASN A 180 -10.88 -17.58 -12.15
N ASP A 181 -10.45 -16.73 -13.10
CA ASP A 181 -9.91 -17.14 -14.40
C ASP A 181 -8.57 -16.43 -14.64
N TYR A 182 -7.59 -16.85 -13.84
CA TYR A 182 -6.23 -16.36 -13.86
C TYR A 182 -5.25 -17.53 -14.04
N HIS A 183 -4.25 -17.34 -14.90
CA HIS A 183 -3.12 -18.24 -15.01
C HIS A 183 -1.83 -17.47 -15.24
N PHE A 184 -0.69 -18.12 -14.96
CA PHE A 184 0.62 -17.52 -15.18
C PHE A 184 1.64 -18.53 -15.70
N VAL A 185 2.64 -17.99 -16.37
CA VAL A 185 3.83 -18.72 -16.81
C VAL A 185 5.04 -18.08 -16.15
N LEU A 186 5.72 -18.86 -15.31
CA LEU A 186 6.95 -18.42 -14.65
C LEU A 186 8.15 -19.12 -15.29
N ASN A 187 8.93 -18.35 -16.03
CA ASN A 187 10.24 -18.73 -16.54
C ASN A 187 11.35 -18.27 -15.58
N LYS A 188 12.61 -18.59 -15.89
CA LYS A 188 13.76 -18.28 -15.02
C LYS A 188 13.83 -16.80 -14.63
N ASP A 189 13.64 -15.90 -15.60
CA ASP A 189 13.81 -14.45 -15.50
C ASP A 189 12.54 -13.66 -15.89
N ARG A 190 11.42 -14.34 -16.18
CA ARG A 190 10.19 -13.71 -16.66
C ARG A 190 8.95 -14.33 -16.06
N LEU A 191 7.98 -13.48 -15.75
CA LEU A 191 6.63 -13.85 -15.35
C LEU A 191 5.64 -13.25 -16.33
N SER A 192 4.85 -14.11 -16.96
CA SER A 192 3.72 -13.72 -17.80
C SER A 192 2.42 -14.01 -17.05
N ILE A 193 1.57 -12.99 -16.94
CA ILE A 193 0.32 -13.02 -16.16
C ILE A 193 -0.85 -12.90 -17.14
N PHE A 194 -1.87 -13.75 -17.00
CA PHE A 194 -3.04 -13.77 -17.88
C PHE A 194 -4.33 -13.76 -17.07
N ILE A 195 -5.30 -12.92 -17.45
CA ILE A 195 -6.64 -12.90 -16.86
C ILE A 195 -7.65 -13.02 -18.02
N ASN A 196 -8.61 -13.94 -17.91
CA ASN A 196 -9.59 -14.25 -18.97
C ASN A 196 -8.93 -14.50 -20.34
N ASN A 197 -7.85 -15.30 -20.35
CA ASN A 197 -7.01 -15.59 -21.53
C ASN A 197 -6.39 -14.36 -22.24
N ARG A 198 -6.40 -13.18 -21.61
CA ARG A 198 -5.72 -11.98 -22.11
C ARG A 198 -4.42 -11.78 -21.36
N ASN A 199 -3.34 -11.50 -22.10
CA ASN A 199 -2.06 -11.14 -21.49
C ASN A 199 -2.20 -9.83 -20.72
N LEU A 200 -2.04 -9.91 -19.40
CA LEU A 200 -2.09 -8.77 -18.50
C LEU A 200 -0.74 -8.05 -18.45
N ALA A 201 0.34 -8.82 -18.29
CA ALA A 201 1.68 -8.28 -18.18
C ALA A 201 2.77 -9.34 -18.45
N GLU A 202 3.93 -8.84 -18.89
CA GLU A 202 5.21 -9.55 -18.84
C GLU A 202 6.16 -8.78 -17.95
N ILE A 203 6.67 -9.42 -16.90
CA ILE A 203 7.50 -8.78 -15.89
C ILE A 203 8.83 -9.53 -15.77
N LYS A 204 9.94 -8.80 -15.79
CA LYS A 204 11.26 -9.39 -15.52
C LYS A 204 11.44 -9.62 -14.02
N ILE A 205 11.90 -10.81 -13.65
CA ILE A 205 12.15 -11.20 -12.27
C ILE A 205 13.65 -11.25 -11.99
N ILE A 206 14.04 -10.70 -10.84
CA ILE A 206 15.40 -10.75 -10.27
C ILE A 206 15.42 -11.41 -8.89
#